data_AF-A0A2N2U1G4-F1
#
_entry.id   AF-A0A2N2U1G4-F1
#
_cell.length_a   1.000
_cell.length_b   1.000
_cell.length_c   1.000
_cell.angle_alpha   90.00
_cell.angle_beta   90.00
_cell.angle_gamma   90.00
#
_symmetry.space_group_name_H-M   'P 1'
#
loop_
_entity.id
_entity.type
_entity.pdbx_description
1 polymer ?
#
loop_
_entity_poly.entity_id
_entity_poly.type
_entity_poly.pdbx_seq_one_letter_code
_entity_poly.pdbx_strand_id
1 'polypeptide(L)'
;MDTRKRRERLHQAAHAAPVGMAMRARPEAVPAAMPSWPQRLSFCVPGMQPDSNGDCVSTLCAPRAHPLADRSRNTRLADYERRVQARFDDIVPTLKRISALQHETDFGTRAQQIARERLGFALDETVLADAWVTTLDMRRLYGTSVLHTFCDLARDAGADQDGYAEAEAMTRFFIECGFHEVDVSACADGRLKGLLHYILRLPQQAVRRHKSYAGTLFDVELNVKQWTETELRRFREGLPTLPDSGTRYLKIAVYHFSSSDPHHEGCAAHGSDDRKAGQAALDRLEAFGTAIENGFCCGASVATLLIGVDTDNDAIRVHVPDAQGGMSLDCCIDNMALYQATAGCTGSEAQWRLESVVEETARRFGRSAPETGMR
;
A
#
# COMPACT_ATOMS: atom_id res chain seq x y z
N MET A 1 0.96 27.02 42.18
CA MET A 1 0.03 26.80 41.05
C MET A 1 -1.37 26.68 41.62
N ASP A 2 -2.18 27.71 41.41
CA ASP A 2 -3.49 27.90 42.05
C ASP A 2 -4.61 27.30 41.17
N THR A 3 -5.32 26.30 41.70
CA THR A 3 -6.27 25.46 40.96
C THR A 3 -7.67 26.07 40.83
N ARG A 4 -7.91 27.30 41.35
CA ARG A 4 -9.24 27.95 41.28
C ARG A 4 -9.52 28.74 39.99
N LYS A 5 -8.51 29.06 39.17
CA LYS A 5 -8.68 29.88 37.94
C LYS A 5 -8.86 29.08 36.63
N ARG A 6 -9.07 27.76 36.69
CA ARG A 6 -9.28 26.92 35.48
C ARG A 6 -10.73 26.91 35.02
N ARG A 7 -11.68 27.15 35.93
CA ARG A 7 -13.12 27.05 35.65
C ARG A 7 -13.71 28.33 35.03
N GLU A 8 -13.10 29.48 35.28
CA GLU A 8 -13.52 30.78 34.71
C GLU A 8 -13.08 30.96 33.25
N ARG A 9 -11.97 30.34 32.82
CA ARG A 9 -11.49 30.42 31.43
C ARG A 9 -12.26 29.52 30.44
N LEU A 10 -13.00 28.54 30.93
CA LEU A 10 -13.86 27.68 30.09
C LEU A 10 -15.23 28.30 29.81
N HIS A 11 -15.64 29.34 30.54
CA HIS A 11 -16.93 30.01 30.34
C HIS A 11 -16.87 31.29 29.49
N GLN A 12 -15.68 31.78 29.11
CA GLN A 12 -15.53 33.03 28.34
C GLN A 12 -15.22 32.85 26.85
N ALA A 13 -15.18 31.62 26.32
CA ALA A 13 -14.96 31.35 24.88
C ALA A 13 -16.23 30.85 24.14
N ALA A 14 -17.43 31.17 24.66
CA ALA A 14 -18.67 31.03 23.92
C ALA A 14 -18.89 32.31 23.08
N HIS A 15 -18.18 32.43 21.96
CA HIS A 15 -18.52 33.40 20.92
C HIS A 15 -19.49 32.77 19.92
N ALA A 16 -20.57 33.51 19.68
CA ALA A 16 -21.69 33.16 18.84
C ALA A 16 -21.25 32.75 17.42
N ALA A 17 -21.78 31.62 16.96
CA ALA A 17 -21.68 31.22 15.57
C ALA A 17 -22.44 32.23 14.69
N PRO A 18 -21.91 32.63 13.52
CA PRO A 18 -22.62 33.54 12.64
C PRO A 18 -23.85 32.86 12.03
N VAL A 19 -25.00 33.48 12.28
CA VAL A 19 -26.29 33.21 11.64
C VAL A 19 -26.23 33.75 10.21
N GLY A 20 -26.42 32.87 9.23
CA GLY A 20 -26.40 33.22 7.81
C GLY A 20 -26.93 32.09 6.93
N MET A 21 -28.09 31.53 7.26
CA MET A 21 -28.85 30.71 6.32
C MET A 21 -29.50 31.61 5.27
N ALA A 22 -28.85 31.78 4.13
CA ALA A 22 -29.54 32.16 2.91
C ALA A 22 -30.24 30.90 2.35
N MET A 23 -31.58 30.88 2.43
CA MET A 23 -32.39 29.89 1.73
C MET A 23 -32.08 29.95 0.23
N ARG A 24 -31.46 28.89 -0.31
CA ARG A 24 -31.51 28.59 -1.74
C ARG A 24 -32.81 27.85 -2.04
N ALA A 25 -33.55 28.33 -3.04
CA ALA A 25 -34.76 27.70 -3.53
C ALA A 25 -34.50 26.23 -3.93
N ARG A 26 -35.48 25.37 -3.64
CA ARG A 26 -35.53 23.96 -4.09
C ARG A 26 -35.43 23.89 -5.62
N PRO A 27 -34.47 23.17 -6.20
CA PRO A 27 -34.60 22.70 -7.57
C PRO A 27 -35.66 21.61 -7.62
N GLU A 28 -36.38 21.53 -8.74
CA GLU A 28 -37.38 20.51 -9.03
C GLU A 28 -36.78 19.09 -8.92
N ALA A 29 -37.59 18.16 -8.45
CA ALA A 29 -37.21 16.77 -8.24
C ALA A 29 -36.92 16.07 -9.57
N VAL A 30 -35.63 15.85 -9.86
CA VAL A 30 -35.18 14.90 -10.87
C VAL A 30 -35.26 13.49 -10.24
N PRO A 31 -35.85 12.49 -10.91
CA PRO A 31 -35.92 11.13 -10.35
C PRO A 31 -34.51 10.62 -10.06
N ALA A 32 -34.33 10.03 -8.88
CA ALA A 32 -33.07 9.46 -8.43
C ALA A 32 -32.65 8.29 -9.32
N ALA A 33 -31.92 8.59 -10.40
CA ALA A 33 -31.06 7.62 -11.03
C ALA A 33 -29.91 7.36 -10.05
N MET A 34 -29.72 6.10 -9.66
CA MET A 34 -28.52 5.66 -8.95
C MET A 34 -27.29 6.19 -9.70
N PRO A 35 -26.21 6.62 -9.02
CA PRO A 35 -24.98 6.97 -9.72
C PRO A 35 -24.51 5.73 -10.48
N SER A 36 -24.75 5.73 -11.80
CA SER A 36 -24.15 4.76 -12.70
C SER A 36 -22.66 5.08 -12.68
N TRP A 37 -21.86 4.13 -12.17
CA TRP A 37 -20.42 4.14 -12.39
C TRP A 37 -20.16 4.47 -13.86
N PRO A 38 -19.33 5.48 -14.19
CA PRO A 38 -19.04 5.79 -15.58
C PRO A 38 -18.55 4.51 -16.23
N GLN A 39 -19.24 4.11 -17.31
CA GLN A 39 -18.83 2.98 -18.13
C GLN A 39 -17.42 3.30 -18.63
N ARG A 40 -16.43 2.56 -18.10
CA ARG A 40 -15.01 2.74 -18.42
C ARG A 40 -14.82 2.68 -19.93
N LEU A 41 -14.03 3.60 -20.48
CA LEU A 41 -13.38 3.39 -21.76
C LEU A 41 -12.46 2.17 -21.64
N SER A 42 -12.45 1.34 -22.67
CA SER A 42 -11.91 -0.02 -22.70
C SER A 42 -10.44 -0.08 -22.28
N PHE A 43 -10.18 -0.43 -21.01
CA PHE A 43 -8.85 -0.79 -20.54
C PHE A 43 -8.63 -2.28 -20.84
N CYS A 44 -7.77 -2.61 -21.80
CA CYS A 44 -7.38 -4.00 -22.02
C CYS A 44 -6.41 -4.38 -20.88
N VAL A 45 -6.76 -5.42 -20.10
CA VAL A 45 -5.98 -5.90 -18.96
C VAL A 45 -4.55 -6.30 -19.42
N PRO A 46 -3.51 -6.15 -18.58
CA PRO A 46 -2.16 -6.59 -18.92
C PRO A 46 -2.15 -8.05 -19.39
N GLY A 47 -1.63 -8.30 -20.60
CA GLY A 47 -1.59 -9.64 -21.23
C GLY A 47 -2.68 -9.91 -22.26
N MET A 48 -3.46 -8.89 -22.62
CA MET A 48 -4.43 -8.93 -23.70
C MET A 48 -3.93 -8.16 -24.93
N GLN A 49 -3.91 -8.81 -26.10
CA GLN A 49 -3.67 -8.12 -27.37
C GLN A 49 -5.00 -7.78 -28.05
N PRO A 50 -5.14 -6.58 -28.64
CA PRO A 50 -6.25 -6.30 -29.54
C PRO A 50 -6.18 -7.25 -30.74
N ASP A 51 -7.34 -7.57 -31.33
CA ASP A 51 -7.36 -8.29 -32.60
C ASP A 51 -6.83 -7.40 -33.74
N SER A 52 -6.69 -7.98 -34.94
CA SER A 52 -6.20 -7.28 -36.12
C SER A 52 -7.07 -6.08 -36.57
N ASN A 53 -8.22 -5.86 -35.95
CA ASN A 53 -9.16 -4.77 -36.26
C ASN A 53 -9.21 -3.68 -35.17
N GLY A 54 -8.50 -3.84 -34.05
CA GLY A 54 -8.36 -2.77 -33.05
C GLY A 54 -9.56 -2.57 -32.12
N ASP A 55 -10.52 -3.50 -32.09
CA ASP A 55 -11.70 -3.40 -31.21
C ASP A 55 -11.48 -4.19 -29.90
N CYS A 56 -11.35 -3.49 -28.77
CA CYS A 56 -11.32 -4.11 -27.43
C CYS A 56 -12.75 -4.15 -26.84
N VAL A 57 -13.45 -5.26 -27.06
CA VAL A 57 -14.61 -5.71 -26.26
C VAL A 57 -14.20 -7.01 -25.58
N SER A 58 -14.45 -7.09 -24.27
CA SER A 58 -13.91 -8.02 -23.26
C SER A 58 -14.12 -9.54 -23.50
N THR A 59 -14.53 -9.97 -24.68
CA THR A 59 -14.82 -11.35 -25.04
C THR A 59 -13.83 -11.97 -26.03
N LEU A 60 -12.89 -11.21 -26.60
CA LEU A 60 -11.97 -11.71 -27.64
C LEU A 60 -10.48 -11.77 -27.23
N CYS A 61 -10.11 -11.24 -26.07
CA CYS A 61 -8.74 -11.29 -25.61
C CYS A 61 -8.48 -12.58 -24.81
N ALA A 62 -7.66 -13.48 -25.36
CA ALA A 62 -7.19 -14.65 -24.62
C ALA A 62 -6.12 -14.19 -23.61
N PRO A 63 -6.29 -14.39 -22.29
CA PRO A 63 -5.29 -14.05 -21.31
C PRO A 63 -4.03 -14.89 -21.56
N ARG A 64 -2.96 -14.25 -22.02
CA ARG A 64 -1.63 -14.87 -22.03
C ARG A 64 -0.94 -14.49 -20.73
N ALA A 65 -0.82 -15.46 -19.83
CA ALA A 65 0.01 -15.29 -18.66
C ALA A 65 1.47 -15.09 -19.11
N HIS A 66 2.10 -14.04 -18.61
CA HIS A 66 3.49 -13.72 -18.88
C HIS A 66 4.41 -14.92 -18.54
N PRO A 67 5.45 -15.21 -19.35
CA PRO A 67 6.33 -16.37 -19.14
C PRO A 67 7.04 -16.37 -17.77
N LEU A 68 7.25 -15.19 -17.17
CA LEU A 68 7.86 -15.02 -15.84
C LEU A 68 6.86 -14.98 -14.68
N ALA A 69 5.56 -15.15 -14.92
CA ALA A 69 4.56 -15.08 -13.88
C ALA A 69 4.58 -16.34 -12.98
N ASP A 70 4.77 -16.15 -11.67
CA ASP A 70 4.55 -17.22 -10.69
C ASP A 70 3.05 -17.41 -10.44
N ARG A 71 2.47 -18.34 -11.20
CA ARG A 71 1.04 -18.67 -11.10
C ARG A 71 0.66 -19.23 -9.74
N SER A 72 1.55 -20.02 -9.12
CA SER A 72 1.27 -20.66 -7.84
C SER A 72 1.15 -19.64 -6.73
N ARG A 73 2.07 -18.66 -6.71
CA ARG A 73 2.05 -17.54 -5.77
C ARG A 73 0.88 -16.60 -6.03
N ASN A 74 0.54 -16.34 -7.29
CA ASN A 74 -0.64 -15.53 -7.65
C ASN A 74 -1.94 -16.17 -7.14
N THR A 75 -2.12 -17.49 -7.30
CA THR A 75 -3.29 -18.18 -6.75
C THR A 75 -3.36 -18.04 -5.23
N ARG A 76 -2.23 -18.24 -4.51
CA ARG A 76 -2.20 -18.07 -3.05
C ARG A 76 -2.58 -16.67 -2.60
N LEU A 77 -2.05 -15.63 -3.27
CA LEU A 77 -2.35 -14.23 -2.97
C LEU A 77 -3.82 -13.88 -3.26
N ALA A 78 -4.35 -14.34 -4.39
CA ALA A 78 -5.76 -14.15 -4.75
C ALA A 78 -6.71 -14.88 -3.77
N ASP A 79 -6.33 -16.08 -3.32
CA ASP A 79 -7.10 -16.81 -2.31
C ASP A 79 -7.07 -16.09 -0.97
N TYR A 80 -5.91 -15.56 -0.55
CA TYR A 80 -5.79 -14.77 0.67
C TYR A 80 -6.65 -13.51 0.61
N GLU A 81 -6.57 -12.74 -0.48
CA GLU A 81 -7.37 -11.53 -0.69
C GLU A 81 -8.87 -11.82 -0.61
N ARG A 82 -9.35 -12.81 -1.37
CA ARG A 82 -10.76 -13.21 -1.36
C ARG A 82 -11.23 -13.63 0.02
N ARG A 83 -10.41 -14.38 0.77
CA ARG A 83 -10.75 -14.79 2.14
C ARG A 83 -10.86 -13.59 3.08
N VAL A 84 -9.89 -12.67 3.05
CA VAL A 84 -9.89 -11.47 3.90
C VAL A 84 -11.11 -10.60 3.57
N GLN A 85 -11.34 -10.32 2.29
CA GLN A 85 -12.46 -9.50 1.85
C GLN A 85 -13.81 -10.11 2.24
N ALA A 86 -14.01 -11.41 1.97
CA ALA A 86 -15.25 -12.10 2.32
C ALA A 86 -15.58 -12.00 3.82
N ARG A 87 -14.57 -12.12 4.70
CA ARG A 87 -14.75 -12.02 6.15
C ARG A 87 -15.27 -10.64 6.60
N PHE A 88 -14.82 -9.56 5.96
CA PHE A 88 -15.32 -8.22 6.26
C PHE A 88 -16.67 -7.95 5.59
N ASP A 89 -16.86 -8.40 4.35
CA ASP A 89 -18.10 -8.24 3.58
C ASP A 89 -19.29 -8.95 4.26
N ASP A 90 -19.05 -10.07 4.96
CA ASP A 90 -20.07 -10.81 5.70
C ASP A 90 -20.61 -10.08 6.94
N ILE A 91 -19.90 -9.07 7.47
CA ILE A 91 -20.28 -8.37 8.70
C ILE A 91 -21.62 -7.64 8.53
N VAL A 92 -21.73 -6.79 7.50
CA VAL A 92 -22.91 -5.92 7.34
C VAL A 92 -24.19 -6.73 7.04
N PRO A 93 -24.20 -7.70 6.09
CA PRO A 93 -25.37 -8.54 5.86
C PRO A 93 -25.79 -9.34 7.09
N THR A 94 -24.82 -9.87 7.84
CA THR A 94 -25.10 -10.64 9.07
C THR A 94 -25.75 -9.76 10.13
N LEU A 95 -25.19 -8.57 10.37
CA LEU A 95 -25.74 -7.63 11.35
C LEU A 95 -27.13 -7.12 10.95
N LYS A 96 -27.40 -6.89 9.65
CA LYS A 96 -28.75 -6.57 9.15
C LYS A 96 -29.74 -7.70 9.42
N ARG A 97 -29.33 -8.96 9.21
CA ARG A 97 -30.16 -10.13 9.49
C ARG A 97 -30.49 -10.23 10.99
N ILE A 98 -29.50 -9.99 11.86
CA ILE A 98 -29.70 -10.00 13.31
C ILE A 98 -30.66 -8.88 13.74
N SER A 99 -30.46 -7.66 13.22
CA SER A 99 -31.33 -6.52 13.54
C SER A 99 -32.80 -6.77 13.19
N ALA A 100 -33.09 -7.52 12.13
CA ALA A 100 -34.46 -7.86 11.75
C ALA A 100 -35.20 -8.76 12.77
N LEU A 101 -34.47 -9.45 13.65
CA LEU A 101 -35.02 -10.38 14.64
C LEU A 101 -35.18 -9.76 16.05
N GLN A 102 -34.87 -8.47 16.22
CA GLN A 102 -34.72 -7.83 17.54
C GLN A 102 -35.95 -7.93 18.47
N HIS A 103 -37.14 -8.19 17.91
CA HIS A 103 -38.39 -8.30 18.66
C HIS A 103 -38.88 -9.74 18.88
N GLU A 104 -38.10 -10.74 18.45
CA GLU A 104 -38.42 -12.15 18.70
C GLU A 104 -38.12 -12.54 20.15
N THR A 105 -38.90 -13.48 20.70
CA THR A 105 -38.76 -13.91 22.11
C THR A 105 -37.45 -14.63 22.42
N ASP A 106 -36.84 -15.24 21.39
CA ASP A 106 -35.56 -15.96 21.46
C ASP A 106 -34.41 -15.17 20.81
N PHE A 107 -34.59 -13.86 20.59
CA PHE A 107 -33.66 -12.99 19.87
C PHE A 107 -32.19 -13.19 20.25
N GLY A 108 -31.86 -13.14 21.55
CA GLY A 108 -30.47 -13.25 22.01
C GLY A 108 -29.81 -14.57 21.58
N THR A 109 -30.51 -15.69 21.75
CA THR A 109 -30.03 -17.02 21.34
C THR A 109 -29.84 -17.11 19.84
N ARG A 110 -30.83 -16.61 19.08
CA ARG A 110 -30.82 -16.67 17.62
C ARG A 110 -29.77 -15.75 17.00
N ALA A 111 -29.59 -14.57 17.57
CA ALA A 111 -28.53 -13.63 17.20
C ALA A 111 -27.14 -14.25 17.41
N GLN A 112 -26.91 -14.91 18.55
CA GLN A 112 -25.64 -15.59 18.83
C GLN A 112 -25.39 -16.76 17.89
N GLN A 113 -26.43 -17.54 17.57
CA GLN A 113 -26.31 -18.63 16.60
C GLN A 113 -25.89 -18.10 15.22
N ILE A 114 -26.59 -17.07 14.72
CA ILE A 114 -26.29 -16.46 13.42
C ILE A 114 -24.85 -15.90 13.40
N ALA A 115 -24.42 -15.22 14.46
CA ALA A 115 -23.07 -14.66 14.56
C ALA A 115 -21.99 -15.74 14.54
N ARG A 116 -22.15 -16.82 15.30
CA ARG A 116 -21.19 -17.93 15.32
C ARG A 116 -21.12 -18.64 13.97
N GLU A 117 -22.25 -18.88 13.34
CA GLU A 117 -22.31 -19.55 12.02
C GLU A 117 -21.70 -18.71 10.90
N ARG A 118 -21.91 -17.39 10.90
CA ARG A 118 -21.51 -16.50 9.80
C ARG A 118 -20.19 -15.79 10.02
N LEU A 119 -19.94 -15.33 11.25
CA LEU A 119 -18.76 -14.53 11.59
C LEU A 119 -17.70 -15.37 12.31
N GLY A 120 -18.06 -16.52 12.90
CA GLY A 120 -17.15 -17.39 13.62
C GLY A 120 -16.92 -17.01 15.09
N PHE A 121 -17.62 -15.99 15.60
CA PHE A 121 -17.51 -15.52 16.98
C PHE A 121 -18.88 -15.15 17.58
N ALA A 122 -18.91 -15.02 18.90
CA ALA A 122 -20.08 -14.55 19.64
C ALA A 122 -20.12 -13.02 19.71
N LEU A 123 -21.32 -12.44 19.71
CA LEU A 123 -21.53 -11.01 19.94
C LEU A 123 -21.57 -10.71 21.44
N ASP A 124 -21.45 -9.43 21.78
CA ASP A 124 -21.55 -8.93 23.15
C ASP A 124 -22.96 -9.18 23.72
N GLU A 125 -23.06 -10.05 24.72
CA GLU A 125 -24.33 -10.43 25.34
C GLU A 125 -25.07 -9.25 25.97
N THR A 126 -24.34 -8.25 26.48
CA THR A 126 -24.96 -7.06 27.08
C THR A 126 -25.72 -6.25 26.04
N VAL A 127 -25.15 -6.11 24.85
CA VAL A 127 -25.78 -5.39 23.73
C VAL A 127 -27.02 -6.13 23.21
N LEU A 128 -27.01 -7.45 23.23
CA LEU A 128 -28.17 -8.26 22.84
C LEU A 128 -29.27 -8.25 23.91
N ALA A 129 -28.89 -8.27 25.18
CA ALA A 129 -29.84 -8.26 26.30
C ALA A 129 -30.57 -6.92 26.45
N ASP A 130 -29.94 -5.80 26.12
CA ASP A 130 -30.55 -4.47 26.24
C ASP A 130 -31.49 -4.11 25.05
N ALA A 131 -31.50 -4.95 24.01
CA ALA A 131 -32.21 -4.70 22.74
C ALA A 131 -33.75 -4.79 22.82
N TRP A 132 -34.31 -5.31 23.91
CA TRP A 132 -35.77 -5.30 24.12
C TRP A 132 -36.24 -4.00 24.81
N VAL A 133 -35.35 -3.31 25.53
CA VAL A 133 -35.62 -2.03 26.21
C VAL A 133 -35.30 -0.85 25.28
N THR A 134 -34.24 -1.00 24.49
CA THR A 134 -33.70 0.04 23.59
C THR A 134 -33.53 -0.51 22.19
N THR A 135 -33.28 0.35 21.20
CA THR A 135 -32.88 -0.11 19.86
C THR A 135 -31.51 -0.78 19.93
N LEU A 136 -31.33 -1.88 19.20
CA LEU A 136 -30.05 -2.59 19.10
C LEU A 136 -28.90 -1.64 18.72
N ASP A 137 -27.81 -1.63 19.49
CA ASP A 137 -26.65 -0.76 19.23
C ASP A 137 -25.81 -1.29 18.05
N MET A 138 -26.24 -0.95 16.84
CA MET A 138 -25.58 -1.36 15.61
C MET A 138 -24.16 -0.80 15.47
N ARG A 139 -23.85 0.33 16.11
CA ARG A 139 -22.52 0.94 16.04
C ARG A 139 -21.54 0.10 16.84
N ARG A 140 -21.92 -0.29 18.07
CA ARG A 140 -21.11 -1.17 18.92
C ARG A 140 -20.97 -2.55 18.30
N LEU A 141 -22.05 -3.15 17.80
CA LEU A 141 -21.97 -4.45 17.13
C LEU A 141 -21.06 -4.41 15.90
N TYR A 142 -21.20 -3.41 15.04
CA TYR A 142 -20.33 -3.27 13.87
C TYR A 142 -18.86 -3.09 14.26
N GLY A 143 -18.57 -2.16 15.18
CA GLY A 143 -17.19 -1.89 15.62
C GLY A 143 -16.53 -3.11 16.25
N THR A 144 -17.24 -3.80 17.16
CA THR A 144 -16.74 -5.03 17.80
C THR A 144 -16.55 -6.15 16.78
N SER A 145 -17.47 -6.34 15.83
CA SER A 145 -17.32 -7.35 14.77
C SER A 145 -16.10 -7.09 13.88
N VAL A 146 -15.88 -5.83 13.47
CA VAL A 146 -14.68 -5.45 12.69
C VAL A 146 -13.40 -5.77 13.45
N LEU A 147 -13.35 -5.45 14.75
CA LEU A 147 -12.19 -5.73 15.59
C LEU A 147 -11.97 -7.24 15.82
N HIS A 148 -13.03 -8.01 16.01
CA HIS A 148 -12.94 -9.47 16.11
C HIS A 148 -12.42 -10.09 14.82
N THR A 149 -13.03 -9.75 13.68
CA THR A 149 -12.58 -10.22 12.36
C THR A 149 -11.12 -9.86 12.10
N PHE A 150 -10.70 -8.63 12.44
CA PHE A 150 -9.31 -8.22 12.33
C PHE A 150 -8.39 -9.06 13.23
N CYS A 151 -8.75 -9.25 14.50
CA CYS A 151 -7.95 -10.06 15.43
C CYS A 151 -7.81 -11.51 14.97
N ASP A 152 -8.90 -12.11 14.46
CA ASP A 152 -8.88 -13.48 13.97
C ASP A 152 -7.97 -13.62 12.75
N LEU A 153 -8.10 -12.72 11.77
CA LEU A 153 -7.23 -12.67 10.59
C LEU A 153 -5.75 -12.44 10.96
N ALA A 154 -5.47 -11.59 11.94
CA ALA A 154 -4.11 -11.34 12.39
C ALA A 154 -3.49 -12.57 13.08
N ARG A 155 -4.29 -13.35 13.83
CA ARG A 155 -3.83 -14.62 14.42
C ARG A 155 -3.58 -15.67 13.35
N ASP A 156 -4.48 -15.79 12.37
CA ASP A 156 -4.32 -16.71 11.23
C ASP A 156 -3.04 -16.40 10.44
N ALA A 157 -2.78 -15.13 10.15
CA ALA A 157 -1.57 -14.70 9.46
C ALA A 157 -0.28 -14.93 10.27
N GLY A 158 -0.33 -14.81 11.60
CA GLY A 158 0.81 -15.04 12.48
C GLY A 158 1.18 -16.53 12.66
N ALA A 159 0.25 -17.45 12.36
CA ALA A 159 0.48 -18.89 12.46
C ALA A 159 1.23 -19.46 11.25
N ASP A 160 1.39 -18.68 10.18
CA ASP A 160 2.08 -19.10 8.95
C ASP A 160 3.61 -19.04 9.12
N GLN A 161 4.24 -20.22 9.26
CA GLN A 161 5.69 -20.35 9.49
C GLN A 161 6.53 -20.23 8.21
N ASP A 162 5.93 -20.37 7.02
CA ASP A 162 6.65 -20.43 5.74
C ASP A 162 7.37 -19.11 5.42
N GLY A 163 6.89 -17.98 5.95
CA GLY A 163 7.45 -16.65 5.69
C GLY A 163 8.87 -16.42 6.23
N TYR A 164 9.33 -17.18 7.23
CA TYR A 164 10.66 -16.95 7.83
C TYR A 164 11.81 -17.35 6.91
N ALA A 165 11.72 -18.53 6.29
CA ALA A 165 12.75 -19.03 5.38
C ALA A 165 12.84 -18.15 4.11
N GLU A 166 11.70 -17.72 3.57
CA GLU A 166 11.66 -16.78 2.45
C GLU A 166 12.29 -15.43 2.83
N ALA A 167 12.01 -14.93 4.03
CA ALA A 167 12.59 -13.68 4.50
C ALA A 167 14.11 -13.77 4.75
N GLU A 168 14.62 -14.90 5.23
CA GLU A 168 16.07 -15.12 5.38
C GLU A 168 16.76 -15.15 4.00
N ALA A 169 16.19 -15.88 3.03
CA ALA A 169 16.69 -15.91 1.66
C ALA A 169 16.68 -14.51 1.03
N MET A 170 15.60 -13.74 1.22
CA MET A 170 15.51 -12.38 0.72
C MET A 170 16.52 -11.45 1.40
N THR A 171 16.76 -11.61 2.70
CA THR A 171 17.77 -10.81 3.42
C THR A 171 19.18 -11.08 2.88
N ARG A 172 19.50 -12.35 2.57
CA ARG A 172 20.77 -12.71 1.91
C ARG A 172 20.89 -12.07 0.53
N PHE A 173 19.82 -12.14 -0.27
CA PHE A 173 19.76 -11.49 -1.57
C PHE A 173 20.02 -9.97 -1.46
N PHE A 174 19.41 -9.28 -0.50
CA PHE A 174 19.70 -7.86 -0.26
C PHE A 174 21.18 -7.60 0.06
N ILE A 175 21.79 -8.43 0.90
CA ILE A 175 23.22 -8.31 1.25
C ILE A 175 24.11 -8.54 0.02
N GLU A 176 23.78 -9.52 -0.82
CA GLU A 176 24.46 -9.79 -2.10
C GLU A 176 24.33 -8.61 -3.07
N CYS A 177 23.18 -7.92 -3.05
CA CYS A 177 22.94 -6.66 -3.74
C CYS A 177 23.65 -5.44 -3.10
N GLY A 178 24.36 -5.62 -1.99
CA GLY A 178 25.06 -4.54 -1.30
C GLY A 178 24.21 -3.77 -0.29
N PHE A 179 23.08 -4.33 0.16
CA PHE A 179 22.17 -3.69 1.10
C PHE A 179 22.02 -4.48 2.40
N HIS A 180 22.41 -3.89 3.54
CA HIS A 180 22.25 -4.54 4.85
C HIS A 180 20.88 -4.29 5.49
N GLU A 181 20.11 -3.33 4.97
CA GLU A 181 18.74 -3.02 5.42
C GLU A 181 17.98 -2.41 4.24
N VAL A 182 16.69 -2.77 4.11
CA VAL A 182 15.77 -2.19 3.14
C VAL A 182 14.59 -1.57 3.88
N ASP A 183 14.43 -0.26 3.72
CA ASP A 183 13.35 0.54 4.30
C ASP A 183 12.46 1.10 3.20
N VAL A 184 11.17 0.82 3.27
CA VAL A 184 10.18 1.24 2.28
C VAL A 184 9.22 2.25 2.90
N SER A 185 9.04 3.39 2.25
CA SER A 185 8.01 4.37 2.60
C SER A 185 7.08 4.62 1.42
N ALA A 186 5.79 4.48 1.65
CA ALA A 186 4.76 4.60 0.61
C ALA A 186 3.68 5.62 0.99
N CYS A 187 2.83 5.96 0.03
CA CYS A 187 1.62 6.73 0.33
C CYS A 187 0.71 5.96 1.29
N ALA A 188 -0.04 6.67 2.14
CA ALA A 188 -1.05 6.09 3.02
C ALA A 188 -2.34 5.64 2.30
N ASP A 189 -2.41 5.80 0.97
CA ASP A 189 -3.49 5.31 0.12
C ASP A 189 -3.76 3.80 0.37
N GLY A 190 -5.03 3.45 0.51
CA GLY A 190 -5.47 2.08 0.79
C GLY A 190 -5.09 1.07 -0.29
N ARG A 191 -4.95 1.53 -1.54
CA ARG A 191 -4.56 0.68 -2.68
C ARG A 191 -3.10 0.21 -2.58
N LEU A 192 -2.26 0.94 -1.84
CA LEU A 192 -0.86 0.53 -1.58
C LEU A 192 -0.70 -0.38 -0.35
N LYS A 193 -1.79 -0.81 0.31
CA LYS A 193 -1.67 -1.73 1.47
C LYS A 193 -1.05 -3.07 1.10
N GLY A 194 -1.23 -3.53 -0.14
CA GLY A 194 -0.63 -4.73 -0.68
C GLY A 194 0.81 -4.57 -1.20
N LEU A 195 1.44 -3.38 -1.06
CA LEU A 195 2.70 -3.04 -1.74
C LEU A 195 3.79 -4.11 -1.64
N LEU A 196 4.10 -4.61 -0.45
CA LEU A 196 5.19 -5.58 -0.29
C LEU A 196 4.82 -6.94 -0.89
N HIS A 197 3.68 -7.52 -0.50
CA HIS A 197 3.36 -8.90 -0.86
C HIS A 197 2.79 -9.07 -2.28
N TYR A 198 2.08 -8.08 -2.80
CA TYR A 198 1.39 -8.15 -4.10
C TYR A 198 2.18 -7.47 -5.21
N ILE A 199 2.68 -6.25 -4.96
CA ILE A 199 3.32 -5.43 -5.99
C ILE A 199 4.80 -5.79 -6.12
N LEU A 200 5.56 -5.68 -5.01
CA LEU A 200 7.01 -5.88 -5.02
C LEU A 200 7.45 -7.33 -4.74
N ARG A 201 6.53 -8.19 -4.31
CA ARG A 201 6.80 -9.60 -3.93
C ARG A 201 7.91 -9.76 -2.88
N LEU A 202 8.00 -8.79 -1.96
CA LEU A 202 8.95 -8.80 -0.85
C LEU A 202 8.30 -9.37 0.42
N PRO A 203 8.93 -10.35 1.11
CA PRO A 203 8.49 -10.80 2.41
C PRO A 203 8.52 -9.67 3.44
N GLN A 204 7.42 -9.44 4.15
CA GLN A 204 7.31 -8.37 5.13
C GLN A 204 8.33 -8.49 6.28
N GLN A 205 8.76 -9.70 6.63
CA GLN A 205 9.74 -9.96 7.68
C GLN A 205 11.17 -9.57 7.24
N ALA A 206 11.44 -9.54 5.92
CA ALA A 206 12.70 -9.05 5.36
C ALA A 206 12.71 -7.51 5.28
N VAL A 207 11.55 -6.88 5.05
CA VAL A 207 11.37 -5.42 5.01
C VAL A 207 10.72 -4.93 6.30
N ARG A 208 11.49 -4.99 7.40
CA ARG A 208 10.98 -4.68 8.76
C ARG A 208 10.52 -3.24 8.89
N ARG A 209 11.15 -2.33 8.14
CA ARG A 209 10.85 -0.91 8.15
C ARG A 209 10.01 -0.57 6.91
N HIS A 210 8.72 -0.85 6.98
CA HIS A 210 7.75 -0.37 5.99
C HIS A 210 6.74 0.55 6.68
N LYS A 211 6.61 1.79 6.18
CA LYS A 211 5.71 2.80 6.76
C LYS A 211 4.96 3.54 5.68
N SER A 212 3.75 3.98 6.01
CA SER A 212 2.92 4.76 5.10
C SER A 212 2.76 6.20 5.61
N TYR A 213 2.88 7.16 4.71
CA TYR A 213 2.71 8.59 4.98
C TYR A 213 1.81 9.19 3.90
N ALA A 214 0.95 10.14 4.24
CA ALA A 214 0.17 10.84 3.21
C ALA A 214 1.13 11.49 2.20
N GLY A 215 0.96 11.18 0.91
CA GLY A 215 1.83 11.68 -0.16
C GLY A 215 3.28 11.22 -0.09
N THR A 216 3.59 10.13 0.62
CA THR A 216 4.97 9.60 0.77
C THR A 216 5.91 10.60 1.44
N LEU A 217 5.36 11.55 2.21
CA LEU A 217 6.11 12.53 2.98
C LEU A 217 6.64 11.92 4.28
N PHE A 218 7.59 11.00 4.16
CA PHE A 218 8.17 10.31 5.31
C PHE A 218 9.00 11.25 6.20
N ASP A 219 9.08 10.90 7.49
CA ASP A 219 9.82 11.65 8.49
C ASP A 219 11.33 11.33 8.37
N VAL A 220 12.08 12.30 7.85
CA VAL A 220 13.53 12.20 7.62
C VAL A 220 14.27 12.00 8.94
N GLU A 221 13.93 12.74 10.00
CA GLU A 221 14.61 12.65 11.30
C GLU A 221 14.38 11.27 11.94
N LEU A 222 13.16 10.76 11.83
CA LEU A 222 12.85 9.41 12.29
C LEU A 222 13.66 8.36 11.51
N ASN A 223 13.83 8.52 10.20
CA ASN A 223 14.64 7.61 9.41
C ASN A 223 16.14 7.74 9.70
N VAL A 224 16.65 8.95 9.98
CA VAL A 224 18.04 9.14 10.45
C VAL A 224 18.27 8.36 11.74
N LYS A 225 17.36 8.46 12.70
CA LYS A 225 17.43 7.68 13.94
C LYS A 225 17.43 6.17 13.68
N GLN A 226 16.57 5.69 12.78
CA GLN A 226 16.49 4.28 12.45
C GLN A 226 17.75 3.75 11.75
N TRP A 227 18.34 4.56 10.88
CA TRP A 227 19.64 4.29 10.28
C TRP A 227 20.72 4.20 11.36
N THR A 228 20.78 5.16 12.29
CA THR A 228 21.75 5.14 13.40
C THR A 228 21.59 3.89 14.27
N GLU A 229 20.37 3.45 14.56
CA GLU A 229 20.11 2.20 15.29
C GLU A 229 20.66 0.98 14.52
N THR A 230 20.44 0.92 13.20
CA THR A 230 20.93 -0.16 12.35
C THR A 230 22.46 -0.17 12.29
N GLU A 231 23.11 0.97 12.05
CA GLU A 231 24.57 1.06 12.00
C GLU A 231 25.24 0.78 13.34
N LEU A 232 24.64 1.24 14.45
CA LEU A 232 25.14 0.93 15.78
C LEU A 232 25.06 -0.58 16.06
N ARG A 233 23.99 -1.24 15.60
CA ARG A 233 23.85 -2.69 15.72
C ARG A 233 24.90 -3.42 14.89
N ARG A 234 25.15 -2.99 13.66
CA ARG A 234 26.25 -3.55 12.84
C ARG A 234 27.59 -3.41 13.55
N PHE A 235 27.87 -2.25 14.12
CA PHE A 235 29.13 -2.00 14.82
C PHE A 235 29.29 -2.85 16.09
N ARG A 236 28.23 -3.01 16.88
CA ARG A 236 28.30 -3.71 18.17
C ARG A 236 28.12 -5.22 18.07
N GLU A 237 27.28 -5.69 17.16
CA GLU A 237 26.84 -7.09 17.06
C GLU A 237 27.29 -7.76 15.77
N GLY A 238 27.77 -7.00 14.77
CA GLY A 238 28.12 -7.54 13.45
C GLY A 238 26.91 -8.03 12.66
N LEU A 239 25.70 -7.58 13.00
CA LEU A 239 24.44 -8.02 12.40
C LEU A 239 23.78 -6.91 11.56
N PRO A 240 23.20 -7.23 10.38
CA PRO A 240 23.28 -8.53 9.72
C PRO A 240 24.63 -8.76 9.01
N THR A 241 25.44 -7.71 8.86
CA THR A 241 26.82 -7.78 8.38
C THR A 241 27.72 -6.87 9.20
N LEU A 242 29.04 -7.08 9.11
CA LEU A 242 30.04 -6.19 9.70
C LEU A 242 30.01 -4.80 9.03
N PRO A 243 30.40 -3.71 9.73
CA PRO A 243 30.41 -2.35 9.18
C PRO A 243 31.28 -2.19 7.91
N ASP A 244 32.37 -2.94 7.80
CA ASP A 244 33.34 -2.92 6.71
C ASP A 244 32.95 -3.80 5.51
N SER A 245 31.77 -4.41 5.52
CA SER A 245 31.29 -5.30 4.45
C SER A 245 30.91 -4.59 3.14
N GLY A 246 31.08 -3.26 3.05
CA GLY A 246 30.76 -2.47 1.85
C GLY A 246 29.27 -2.37 1.52
N THR A 247 28.38 -2.68 2.46
CA THR A 247 26.92 -2.61 2.26
C THR A 247 26.35 -1.28 2.74
N ARG A 248 25.25 -0.82 2.13
CA ARG A 248 24.54 0.41 2.46
C ARG A 248 23.12 0.16 2.96
N TYR A 249 22.55 1.13 3.66
CA TYR A 249 21.13 1.16 3.98
C TYR A 249 20.36 1.62 2.73
N LEU A 250 19.38 0.84 2.26
CA LEU A 250 18.55 1.21 1.12
C LEU A 250 17.24 1.83 1.59
N LYS A 251 16.99 3.08 1.20
CA LYS A 251 15.72 3.76 1.38
C LYS A 251 14.92 3.80 0.06
N ILE A 252 13.74 3.20 0.07
CA ILE A 252 12.80 3.21 -1.05
C ILE A 252 11.63 4.15 -0.74
N ALA A 253 11.33 5.08 -1.64
CA ALA A 253 10.10 5.87 -1.60
C ALA A 253 9.16 5.43 -2.74
N VAL A 254 7.89 5.25 -2.41
CA VAL A 254 6.87 4.80 -3.35
C VAL A 254 5.77 5.84 -3.49
N TYR A 255 5.70 6.51 -4.63
CA TYR A 255 4.56 7.36 -5.00
C TYR A 255 3.56 6.54 -5.81
N HIS A 256 2.37 7.09 -6.04
CA HIS A 256 1.36 6.43 -6.87
C HIS A 256 0.62 7.39 -7.78
N PHE A 257 0.03 6.82 -8.82
CA PHE A 257 -0.77 7.49 -9.83
C PHE A 257 -1.88 6.54 -10.32
N SER A 258 -2.82 7.07 -11.11
CA SER A 258 -3.82 6.28 -11.84
C SER A 258 -3.67 6.58 -13.32
N SER A 259 -3.48 5.57 -14.16
CA SER A 259 -3.35 5.78 -15.60
C SER A 259 -4.69 6.04 -16.30
N SER A 260 -5.80 5.52 -15.75
CA SER A 260 -7.15 5.67 -16.30
C SER A 260 -7.82 6.98 -15.91
N ASP A 261 -7.52 7.54 -14.73
CA ASP A 261 -7.99 8.87 -14.33
C ASP A 261 -6.93 9.69 -13.57
N PRO A 262 -5.88 10.17 -14.28
CA PRO A 262 -4.73 10.83 -13.66
C PRO A 262 -5.08 12.08 -12.86
N HIS A 263 -6.15 12.79 -13.24
CA HIS A 263 -6.51 14.08 -12.62
C HIS A 263 -7.44 13.96 -11.41
N HIS A 264 -7.95 12.75 -11.10
CA HIS A 264 -8.87 12.57 -9.98
C HIS A 264 -8.52 11.36 -9.09
N GLU A 265 -7.97 10.27 -9.64
CA GLU A 265 -7.70 9.02 -8.90
C GLU A 265 -6.22 8.81 -8.56
N GLY A 266 -5.38 9.82 -8.77
CA GLY A 266 -3.99 9.86 -8.34
C GLY A 266 -3.82 10.17 -6.84
N CYS A 267 -2.64 10.65 -6.46
CA CYS A 267 -2.35 10.97 -5.06
C CYS A 267 -3.07 12.25 -4.60
N ALA A 268 -4.10 12.11 -3.77
CA ALA A 268 -4.87 13.25 -3.24
C ALA A 268 -4.02 14.26 -2.46
N ALA A 269 -2.98 13.81 -1.75
CA ALA A 269 -2.06 14.70 -1.01
C ALA A 269 -1.29 15.66 -1.93
N HIS A 270 -1.17 15.32 -3.21
CA HIS A 270 -0.48 16.10 -4.24
C HIS A 270 -1.44 16.61 -5.31
N GLY A 271 -2.74 16.61 -5.02
CA GLY A 271 -3.76 17.12 -5.94
C GLY A 271 -3.91 16.31 -7.23
N SER A 272 -3.67 15.00 -7.18
CA SER A 272 -3.68 14.12 -8.35
C SER A 272 -2.73 14.59 -9.47
N ASP A 273 -1.55 15.08 -9.07
CA ASP A 273 -0.47 15.44 -9.99
C ASP A 273 0.68 14.46 -9.81
N ASP A 274 0.82 13.54 -10.75
CA ASP A 274 1.81 12.46 -10.73
C ASP A 274 3.25 12.98 -10.60
N ARG A 275 3.56 14.08 -11.31
CA ARG A 275 4.90 14.65 -11.31
C ARG A 275 5.19 15.31 -9.96
N LYS A 276 4.24 16.01 -9.37
CA LYS A 276 4.38 16.53 -8.00
C LYS A 276 4.53 15.41 -6.97
N ALA A 277 3.77 14.32 -7.11
CA ALA A 277 3.87 13.18 -6.21
C ALA A 277 5.24 12.50 -6.30
N GLY A 278 5.73 12.25 -7.51
CA GLY A 278 7.06 11.71 -7.75
C GLY A 278 8.17 12.64 -7.24
N GLN A 279 8.08 13.94 -7.53
CA GLN A 279 9.08 14.92 -7.10
C GLN A 279 9.12 15.04 -5.57
N ALA A 280 7.96 15.11 -4.90
CA ALA A 280 7.92 15.21 -3.44
C ALA A 280 8.52 13.97 -2.75
N ALA A 281 8.34 12.78 -3.33
CA ALA A 281 8.97 11.56 -2.84
C ALA A 281 10.49 11.56 -3.09
N LEU A 282 10.94 12.04 -4.26
CA LEU A 282 12.36 12.20 -4.58
C LEU A 282 13.05 13.21 -3.65
N ASP A 283 12.46 14.38 -3.45
CA ASP A 283 12.97 15.42 -2.54
C ASP A 283 13.17 14.89 -1.12
N ARG A 284 12.28 13.98 -0.67
CA ARG A 284 12.41 13.33 0.65
C ARG A 284 13.58 12.34 0.70
N LEU A 285 13.80 11.57 -0.37
CA LEU A 285 14.97 10.69 -0.49
C LEU A 285 16.27 11.51 -0.47
N GLU A 286 16.32 12.59 -1.24
CA GLU A 286 17.47 13.51 -1.28
C GLU A 286 17.73 14.17 0.07
N ALA A 287 16.68 14.63 0.75
CA ALA A 287 16.79 15.19 2.09
C ALA A 287 17.32 14.16 3.11
N PHE A 288 16.90 12.90 3.01
CA PHE A 288 17.43 11.83 3.86
C PHE A 288 18.89 11.53 3.58
N GLY A 289 19.29 11.38 2.31
CA GLY A 289 20.69 11.21 1.92
C GLY A 289 21.57 12.36 2.43
N THR A 290 21.13 13.60 2.18
CA THR A 290 21.80 14.83 2.63
C THR A 290 21.94 14.89 4.16
N ALA A 291 20.92 14.44 4.90
CA ALA A 291 20.96 14.42 6.36
C ALA A 291 22.00 13.43 6.90
N ILE A 292 22.14 12.26 6.26
CA ILE A 292 23.18 11.28 6.64
C ILE A 292 24.58 11.80 6.29
N GLU A 293 24.77 12.29 5.06
CA GLU A 293 26.07 12.75 4.58
C GLU A 293 26.61 13.95 5.36
N ASN A 294 25.74 14.88 5.76
CA ASN A 294 26.13 16.06 6.54
C ASN A 294 26.14 15.81 8.05
N GLY A 295 25.33 14.86 8.53
CA GLY A 295 25.19 14.57 9.95
C GLY A 295 26.29 13.66 10.51
N PHE A 296 26.94 12.87 9.66
CA PHE A 296 27.89 11.84 10.08
C PHE A 296 29.19 11.94 9.27
N CYS A 297 30.33 11.71 9.92
CA CYS A 297 31.65 11.81 9.30
C CYS A 297 32.04 10.55 8.50
N CYS A 298 33.25 10.55 7.93
CA CYS A 298 33.88 9.38 7.31
C CYS A 298 33.15 8.80 6.08
N GLY A 299 32.41 9.63 5.34
CA GLY A 299 31.75 9.19 4.11
C GLY A 299 30.49 8.35 4.33
N ALA A 300 29.82 8.54 5.47
CA ALA A 300 28.52 7.93 5.73
C ALA A 300 27.55 8.27 4.60
N SER A 301 26.91 7.25 4.03
CA SER A 301 26.01 7.39 2.89
C SER A 301 24.96 6.29 2.91
N VAL A 302 23.89 6.50 2.14
CA VAL A 302 22.79 5.56 1.95
C VAL A 302 22.57 5.32 0.46
N ALA A 303 21.86 4.25 0.12
CA ALA A 303 21.31 4.06 -1.20
C ALA A 303 19.85 4.49 -1.21
N THR A 304 19.37 5.05 -2.32
CA THR A 304 17.97 5.48 -2.47
C THR A 304 17.38 4.93 -3.76
N LEU A 305 16.09 4.60 -3.73
CA LEU A 305 15.34 4.18 -4.91
C LEU A 305 13.94 4.79 -4.90
N LEU A 306 13.51 5.32 -6.04
CA LEU A 306 12.16 5.83 -6.23
C LEU A 306 11.35 4.86 -7.10
N ILE A 307 10.14 4.53 -6.65
CA ILE A 307 9.19 3.69 -7.37
C ILE A 307 7.86 4.42 -7.51
N GLY A 308 7.30 4.43 -8.71
CA GLY A 308 5.90 4.80 -8.96
C GLY A 308 5.03 3.57 -9.08
N VAL A 309 3.80 3.61 -8.56
CA VAL A 309 2.81 2.54 -8.71
C VAL A 309 1.59 3.07 -9.43
N ASP A 310 1.19 2.40 -10.50
CA ASP A 310 -0.13 2.58 -11.11
C ASP A 310 -1.17 1.81 -10.30
N THR A 311 -2.04 2.51 -9.58
CA THR A 311 -3.05 1.87 -8.72
C THR A 311 -4.20 1.21 -9.49
N ASP A 312 -4.24 1.34 -10.82
CA ASP A 312 -5.27 0.72 -11.64
C ASP A 312 -4.94 -0.74 -11.97
N ASN A 313 -3.65 -1.08 -12.01
CA ASN A 313 -3.16 -2.38 -12.49
C ASN A 313 -1.93 -2.90 -11.73
N ASP A 314 -1.51 -2.21 -10.66
CA ASP A 314 -0.37 -2.52 -9.82
C ASP A 314 1.00 -2.55 -10.53
N ALA A 315 1.10 -2.03 -11.76
CA ALA A 315 2.37 -1.92 -12.45
C ALA A 315 3.26 -0.84 -11.82
N ILE A 316 4.56 -1.11 -11.80
CA ILE A 316 5.56 -0.21 -11.24
C ILE A 316 6.29 0.57 -12.32
N ARG A 317 6.73 1.78 -11.97
CA ARG A 317 7.80 2.50 -12.64
C ARG A 317 8.99 2.55 -11.71
N VAL A 318 10.15 2.06 -12.13
CA VAL A 318 11.38 2.10 -11.33
C VAL A 318 12.28 3.20 -11.88
N HIS A 319 12.60 4.19 -11.07
CA HIS A 319 13.50 5.28 -11.47
C HIS A 319 14.93 4.82 -11.33
N VAL A 320 15.68 4.80 -12.45
CA VAL A 320 17.00 4.19 -12.52
C VAL A 320 18.03 5.18 -11.94
N PRO A 321 18.71 4.83 -10.83
CA PRO A 321 19.79 5.67 -10.30
C PRO A 321 20.98 5.69 -11.24
N ASP A 322 21.77 6.75 -11.21
CA ASP A 322 23.11 6.76 -11.81
C ASP A 322 24.15 6.11 -10.88
N ALA A 323 25.43 6.11 -11.28
CA ALA A 323 26.51 5.50 -10.50
C ALA A 323 26.79 6.24 -9.18
N GLN A 324 26.27 7.46 -9.02
CA GLN A 324 26.36 8.26 -7.80
C GLN A 324 25.07 8.19 -6.98
N GLY A 325 24.06 7.43 -7.43
CA GLY A 325 22.76 7.32 -6.78
C GLY A 325 21.77 8.43 -7.13
N GLY A 326 22.14 9.37 -8.00
CA GLY A 326 21.24 10.42 -8.48
C GLY A 326 20.10 9.82 -9.29
N MET A 327 18.89 10.36 -9.16
CA MET A 327 17.71 9.91 -9.89
C MET A 327 17.03 11.06 -10.64
N SER A 328 16.23 10.71 -11.65
CA SER A 328 15.37 11.64 -12.38
C SER A 328 13.99 11.01 -12.56
N LEU A 329 12.95 11.85 -12.52
CA LEU A 329 11.59 11.40 -12.82
C LEU A 329 11.43 10.91 -14.27
N ASP A 330 12.25 11.43 -15.18
CA ASP A 330 12.16 11.08 -16.60
C ASP A 330 12.92 9.78 -16.92
N CYS A 331 13.96 9.43 -16.14
CA CYS A 331 14.75 8.22 -16.31
C CYS A 331 14.14 7.06 -15.50
N CYS A 332 13.08 6.45 -16.02
CA CYS A 332 12.42 5.31 -15.41
C CYS A 332 12.16 4.17 -16.38
N ILE A 333 12.05 2.96 -15.83
CA ILE A 333 11.59 1.76 -16.51
C ILE A 333 10.11 1.61 -16.19
N ASP A 334 9.26 1.65 -17.22
CA ASP A 334 7.83 1.35 -17.10
C ASP A 334 7.63 -0.18 -17.22
N ASN A 335 7.25 -0.82 -16.11
CA ASN A 335 7.06 -2.25 -16.08
C ASN A 335 5.86 -2.70 -16.94
N MET A 336 4.86 -1.84 -17.18
CA MET A 336 3.75 -2.17 -18.07
C MET A 336 4.22 -2.27 -19.52
N ALA A 337 5.00 -1.29 -19.96
CA ALA A 337 5.59 -1.30 -21.30
C ALA A 337 6.54 -2.50 -21.48
N LEU A 338 7.34 -2.80 -20.45
CA LEU A 338 8.23 -3.95 -20.44
C LEU A 338 7.46 -5.27 -20.52
N TYR A 339 6.44 -5.43 -19.68
CA TYR A 339 5.54 -6.58 -19.68
C TYR A 339 4.96 -6.83 -21.07
N GLN A 340 4.44 -5.79 -21.74
CA GLN A 340 3.87 -5.90 -23.07
C GLN A 340 4.92 -6.34 -24.11
N ALA A 341 6.14 -5.79 -24.02
CA ALA A 341 7.24 -6.14 -24.90
C ALA A 341 7.72 -7.60 -24.72
N THR A 342 7.62 -8.17 -23.52
CA THR A 342 8.12 -9.51 -23.20
C THR A 342 7.04 -10.58 -23.08
N ALA A 343 5.75 -10.24 -23.16
CA ALA A 343 4.64 -11.19 -23.02
C ALA A 343 4.64 -12.31 -24.08
N GLY A 344 5.21 -12.05 -25.26
CA GLY A 344 5.33 -13.04 -26.34
C GLY A 344 6.66 -13.82 -26.36
N CYS A 345 7.60 -13.49 -25.47
CA CYS A 345 8.93 -14.09 -25.43
C CYS A 345 8.94 -15.43 -24.67
N THR A 346 10.04 -16.17 -24.81
CA THR A 346 10.38 -17.25 -23.88
C THR A 346 10.81 -16.69 -22.53
N GLY A 347 10.80 -17.53 -21.48
CA GLY A 347 11.24 -17.10 -20.14
C GLY A 347 12.67 -16.55 -20.13
N SER A 348 13.61 -17.22 -20.81
CA SER A 348 15.00 -16.78 -20.89
C SER A 348 15.17 -15.44 -21.61
N GLU A 349 14.43 -15.22 -22.71
CA GLU A 349 14.45 -13.94 -23.44
C GLU A 349 13.85 -12.80 -22.61
N ALA A 350 12.74 -13.06 -21.92
CA ALA A 350 12.13 -12.08 -21.02
C ALA A 350 13.07 -11.71 -19.85
N GLN A 351 13.77 -12.69 -19.29
CA GLN A 351 14.74 -12.48 -18.22
C GLN A 351 15.97 -11.69 -18.71
N TRP A 352 16.52 -12.04 -19.87
CA TRP A 352 17.59 -11.27 -20.49
C TRP A 352 17.18 -9.82 -20.75
N ARG A 353 15.93 -9.58 -21.15
CA ARG A 353 15.39 -8.23 -21.36
C ARG A 353 15.30 -7.43 -20.05
N LEU A 354 14.93 -8.06 -18.93
CA LEU A 354 14.93 -7.42 -17.61
C LEU A 354 16.34 -6.98 -17.19
N GLU A 355 17.35 -7.80 -17.44
CA GLU A 355 18.75 -7.46 -17.13
C GLU A 355 19.26 -6.32 -18.02
N SER A 356 18.92 -6.33 -19.32
CA SER A 356 19.43 -5.32 -20.26
C SER A 356 18.75 -3.96 -20.13
N VAL A 357 17.47 -3.92 -19.73
CA VAL A 357 16.67 -2.68 -19.77
C VAL A 357 17.20 -1.61 -18.83
N VAL A 358 17.81 -1.99 -17.69
CA VAL A 358 18.36 -1.04 -16.72
C VAL A 358 19.49 -0.21 -17.33
N GLU A 359 20.46 -0.87 -17.94
CA GLU A 359 21.59 -0.20 -18.61
C GLU A 359 21.15 0.57 -19.86
N GLU A 360 20.24 -0.01 -20.66
CA GLU A 360 19.69 0.66 -21.84
C GLU A 360 18.96 1.95 -21.46
N THR A 361 18.22 1.94 -20.36
CA THR A 361 17.48 3.10 -19.86
C THR A 361 18.45 4.18 -19.39
N ALA A 362 19.44 3.82 -18.56
CA ALA A 362 20.48 4.77 -18.15
C ALA A 362 21.18 5.41 -19.36
N ARG A 363 21.59 4.58 -20.34
CA ARG A 363 22.27 5.01 -21.57
C ARG A 363 21.40 5.93 -22.43
N ARG A 364 20.11 5.61 -22.58
CA ARG A 364 19.14 6.42 -23.36
C ARG A 364 19.04 7.85 -22.83
N PHE A 365 19.14 8.02 -21.52
CA PHE A 365 19.10 9.32 -20.86
C PHE A 365 20.49 9.94 -20.64
N GLY A 366 21.55 9.35 -21.22
CA GLY A 366 22.93 9.85 -21.09
C GLY A 366 23.50 9.75 -19.68
N ARG A 367 22.96 8.85 -18.84
CA ARG A 367 23.38 8.63 -17.45
C ARG A 367 24.28 7.39 -17.37
N SER A 368 25.20 7.37 -16.41
CA SER A 368 25.96 6.17 -16.08
C SER A 368 25.04 5.09 -15.49
N ALA A 369 25.34 3.82 -15.73
CA ALA A 369 24.61 2.72 -15.12
C ALA A 369 24.82 2.69 -13.59
N PRO A 370 23.82 2.24 -12.81
CA PRO A 370 23.98 2.05 -11.38
C PRO A 370 24.91 0.87 -11.07
N GLU A 371 25.33 0.79 -9.81
CA GLU A 371 26.13 -0.32 -9.29
C GLU A 371 25.45 -1.68 -9.52
N THR A 372 26.24 -2.74 -9.69
CA THR A 372 25.74 -4.09 -10.04
C THR A 372 24.64 -4.60 -9.11
N GLY A 373 24.74 -4.38 -7.80
CA GLY A 373 23.72 -4.85 -6.86
C GLY A 373 22.42 -4.05 -6.89
N MET A 374 22.44 -2.83 -7.42
CA MET A 374 21.25 -1.99 -7.61
C MET A 374 20.51 -2.32 -8.92
N ARG A 375 21.23 -2.84 -9.93
CA ARG A 375 20.65 -3.34 -11.17
C ARG A 375 19.93 -4.66 -10.89
#